data_AF-A0A4U5NUN3-F1
#
_entry.id   AF-A0A4U5NUN3-F1
#
_cell.length_a   1.000
_cell.length_b   1.000
_cell.length_c   1.000
_cell.angle_alpha   90.00
_cell.angle_beta   90.00
_cell.angle_gamma   90.00
#
_symmetry.space_group_name_H-M   'P 1'
#
loop_
_entity.id
_entity.type
_entity.pdbx_description
1 polymer ?
#
loop_
_entity_poly.entity_id
_entity_poly.type
_entity_poly.pdbx_seq_one_letter_code
_entity_poly.pdbx_strand_id
1 'polypeptide(L)'
;MRSNTSIDLQLKWVNNGSIDRKPAFVVQGTEFNDIEDALSCLRYILEHSKCVKTISISMGIPDPKLLEKFVDLCIEAGNVRLREFYMHRTYASRSFLVLSKLIDQNAETLKIVDKIGLAEACACEKELHLEELSMHNFDLVKNGALESDALFAETNLCIEKLGSSGSTFTHLSYTTHSGFDLSKSVTTSMLSACKVESLRLTMSKGAPISRRTIPDSPVKTLTNLELIGDLIHVSTMEDHHEIFPNLKHFNFSRQDLFTKN
;
A
#
# COMPACT_ATOMS: atom_id res chain seq x y z
N MET A 1 12.40 24.06 21.55
CA MET A 1 11.51 23.60 20.47
C MET A 1 11.71 22.10 20.30
N ARG A 2 10.69 21.28 20.54
CA ARG A 2 10.74 19.86 20.16
C ARG A 2 10.63 19.81 18.63
N SER A 3 11.63 19.28 17.94
CA SER A 3 11.56 19.08 16.50
C SER A 3 10.60 17.93 16.24
N ASN A 4 9.31 18.22 16.06
CA ASN A 4 8.37 17.21 15.60
C ASN A 4 8.80 16.82 14.18
N THR A 5 9.35 15.61 14.05
CA THR A 5 9.76 15.02 12.77
C THR A 5 8.74 14.00 12.28
N SER A 6 7.74 13.66 13.10
CA SER A 6 6.69 12.71 12.79
C SER A 6 5.32 13.34 13.02
N ILE A 7 4.34 12.95 12.20
CA ILE A 7 2.93 13.28 12.37
C ILE A 7 2.13 11.97 12.46
N ASP A 8 1.30 11.85 13.48
CA ASP A 8 0.32 10.76 13.62
C ASP A 8 -1.09 11.33 13.54
N LEU A 9 -1.90 10.78 12.63
CA LEU A 9 -3.28 11.14 12.39
C LEU A 9 -4.16 9.91 12.54
N GLN A 10 -5.31 10.03 13.21
CA GLN A 10 -6.31 8.97 13.25
C GLN A 10 -7.71 9.53 13.01
N LEU A 11 -8.42 8.98 12.04
CA LEU A 11 -9.78 9.38 11.70
C LEU A 11 -10.68 8.18 11.99
N LYS A 12 -11.45 8.24 13.09
CA LYS A 12 -12.15 7.08 13.64
C LYS A 12 -13.60 7.41 13.98
N TRP A 13 -14.45 6.38 13.97
CA TRP A 13 -15.79 6.48 14.54
C TRP A 13 -15.72 6.32 16.06
N VAL A 14 -16.34 7.22 16.81
CA VAL A 14 -16.53 7.05 18.26
C VAL A 14 -17.89 6.43 18.50
N ASN A 15 -17.92 5.40 19.35
CA ASN A 15 -19.14 4.75 19.79
C ASN A 15 -19.40 5.11 21.26
N ASN A 16 -20.31 6.06 21.50
CA ASN A 16 -20.77 6.43 22.84
C ASN A 16 -21.98 5.60 23.29
N GLY A 17 -22.16 4.39 22.76
CA GLY A 17 -23.33 3.55 23.03
C GLY A 17 -24.59 3.94 22.25
N SER A 18 -24.47 4.85 21.27
CA SER A 18 -25.54 5.25 20.35
C SER A 18 -25.40 4.60 18.97
N ILE A 19 -26.54 4.36 18.31
CA ILE A 19 -26.59 3.86 16.92
C ILE A 19 -25.94 4.87 15.95
N ASP A 20 -26.00 6.16 16.27
CA ASP A 20 -25.35 7.23 15.51
C ASP A 20 -23.86 7.32 15.88
N ARG A 21 -23.00 6.83 14.99
CA ARG A 21 -21.55 6.98 15.09
C ARG A 21 -21.18 8.42 14.72
N LYS A 22 -20.43 9.09 15.60
CA LYS A 22 -19.85 10.41 15.32
C LYS A 22 -18.37 10.26 14.94
N PRO A 23 -17.87 11.04 13.97
CA PRO A 23 -16.45 11.04 13.66
C PRO A 23 -15.68 11.69 14.82
N ALA A 24 -14.47 11.19 15.09
CA ALA A 24 -13.46 11.90 15.86
C ALA A 24 -12.12 11.82 15.16
N PHE A 25 -11.31 12.83 15.43
CA PHE A 25 -10.03 13.07 14.79
C PHE A 25 -8.96 13.10 15.87
N VAL A 26 -7.89 12.34 15.71
CA VAL A 26 -6.75 12.34 16.63
C VAL A 26 -5.56 12.92 15.88
N VAL A 27 -4.97 13.97 16.42
CA VAL A 27 -3.74 14.59 15.91
C VAL A 27 -2.70 14.51 17.01
N GLN A 28 -1.61 13.78 16.79
CA GLN A 28 -0.54 13.59 17.79
C GLN A 28 -1.06 13.09 19.15
N GLY A 29 -2.00 12.14 19.14
CA GLY A 29 -2.61 11.59 20.36
C GLY A 29 -3.66 12.50 21.04
N THR A 30 -3.91 13.71 20.53
CA THR A 30 -4.97 14.59 21.04
C THR A 30 -6.24 14.37 20.22
N GLU A 31 -7.36 14.08 20.89
CA GLU A 31 -8.66 13.81 20.26
C GLU A 31 -9.52 15.08 20.13
N PHE A 32 -10.17 15.22 18.97
CA PHE A 32 -11.04 16.32 18.60
C PHE A 32 -12.36 15.76 18.06
N ASN A 33 -13.48 16.37 18.48
CA ASN A 33 -14.82 16.05 17.98
C ASN A 33 -15.23 16.91 16.77
N ASP A 34 -14.56 18.04 16.59
CA ASP A 34 -14.74 18.94 15.45
C ASP A 34 -13.53 18.85 14.52
N ILE A 35 -13.80 18.88 13.21
CA ILE A 35 -12.74 18.75 12.20
C ILE A 35 -11.89 20.01 12.09
N GLU A 36 -12.48 21.20 12.21
CA GLU A 36 -11.77 22.47 12.05
C GLU A 36 -10.79 22.68 13.22
N ASP A 37 -11.14 22.25 14.43
CA ASP A 37 -10.23 22.21 15.57
C ASP A 37 -9.03 21.26 15.32
N ALA A 38 -9.30 20.07 14.77
CA ALA A 38 -8.26 19.10 14.43
C ALA A 38 -7.32 19.61 13.33
N LEU A 39 -7.87 20.23 12.28
CA LEU A 39 -7.11 20.84 11.19
C LEU A 39 -6.27 22.03 11.69
N SER A 40 -6.83 22.84 12.61
CA SER A 40 -6.09 23.94 13.26
C SER A 40 -4.92 23.42 14.09
N CYS A 41 -5.10 22.33 14.81
CA CYS A 41 -4.03 21.66 15.55
C CYS A 41 -2.93 21.14 14.61
N LEU A 42 -3.30 20.45 13.52
CA LEU A 42 -2.34 19.97 12.53
C LEU A 42 -1.56 21.13 11.89
N ARG A 43 -2.24 22.20 11.50
CA ARG A 43 -1.61 23.41 10.95
C ARG A 43 -0.60 24.01 11.93
N TYR A 44 -0.98 24.15 13.20
CA TYR A 44 -0.07 24.63 14.24
C TYR A 44 1.18 23.75 14.36
N ILE A 45 1.02 22.42 14.35
CA ILE A 45 2.14 21.47 14.40
C ILE A 45 3.05 21.66 13.18
N LEU A 46 2.48 21.75 11.97
CA LEU A 46 3.23 21.92 10.73
C LEU A 46 4.01 23.24 10.75
N GLU A 47 3.40 24.37 11.13
CA GLU A 47 4.06 25.68 11.20
C GLU A 47 5.24 25.72 12.18
N HIS A 48 5.17 24.94 13.27
CA HIS A 48 6.20 24.90 14.30
C HIS A 48 7.20 23.75 14.11
N SER A 49 7.01 22.92 13.09
CA SER A 49 7.92 21.83 12.75
C SER A 49 9.05 22.32 11.86
N LYS A 50 10.29 21.90 12.15
CA LYS A 50 11.43 22.24 11.28
C LYS A 50 11.39 21.45 9.97
N CYS A 51 11.10 20.16 10.06
CA CYS A 51 11.01 19.25 8.92
C CYS A 51 10.29 17.98 9.36
N VAL A 52 9.21 17.64 8.66
CA VAL A 52 8.45 16.41 8.90
C VAL A 52 8.97 15.33 7.96
N LYS A 53 9.39 14.20 8.52
CA LYS A 53 9.98 13.05 7.83
C LYS A 53 9.08 11.83 7.82
N THR A 54 8.17 11.73 8.77
CA THR A 54 7.27 10.57 8.89
C THR A 54 5.85 11.05 9.03
N ILE A 55 4.93 10.48 8.25
CA ILE A 55 3.49 10.64 8.43
C ILE A 55 2.87 9.25 8.59
N SER A 56 2.09 9.07 9.65
CA SER A 56 1.26 7.90 9.93
C SER A 56 -0.20 8.32 9.91
N ILE A 57 -1.03 7.63 9.14
CA ILE A 57 -2.46 7.89 9.03
C ILE A 57 -3.24 6.61 9.31
N SER A 58 -4.06 6.63 10.35
CA SER A 58 -5.02 5.58 10.65
C SER A 58 -6.43 5.98 10.22
N MET A 59 -6.96 5.30 9.22
CA MET A 59 -8.24 5.58 8.58
C MET A 59 -9.29 4.54 8.94
N GLY A 60 -10.09 4.84 9.96
CA GLY A 60 -11.28 4.09 10.34
C GLY A 60 -12.59 4.61 9.72
N ILE A 61 -12.56 5.80 9.10
CA ILE A 61 -13.69 6.39 8.37
C ILE A 61 -13.42 6.27 6.86
N PRO A 62 -14.23 5.60 6.04
CA PRO A 62 -13.95 5.49 4.60
C PRO A 62 -14.41 6.73 3.82
N ASP A 63 -13.96 7.94 4.18
CA ASP A 63 -14.33 9.20 3.52
C ASP A 63 -13.11 9.89 2.88
N PRO A 64 -12.97 9.85 1.54
CA PRO A 64 -11.87 10.50 0.83
C PRO A 64 -11.80 12.00 1.06
N LYS A 65 -12.95 12.68 1.16
CA LYS A 65 -12.99 14.14 1.32
C LYS A 65 -12.46 14.58 2.67
N LEU A 66 -12.70 13.76 3.71
CA LEU A 66 -12.13 14.01 5.03
C LEU A 66 -10.61 13.83 5.01
N LEU A 67 -10.12 12.75 4.40
CA LEU A 67 -8.68 12.51 4.30
C LEU A 67 -7.98 13.60 3.49
N GLU A 68 -8.58 14.03 2.38
CA GLU A 68 -8.09 15.11 1.52
C GLU A 68 -7.79 16.38 2.34
N LYS A 69 -8.71 16.83 3.20
CA LYS A 69 -8.50 18.02 4.04
C LYS A 69 -7.23 17.95 4.90
N PHE A 70 -6.92 16.78 5.49
CA PHE A 70 -5.72 16.63 6.32
C PHE A 70 -4.45 16.50 5.47
N VAL A 71 -4.52 15.74 4.37
CA VAL A 71 -3.37 15.50 3.49
C VAL A 71 -2.99 16.77 2.73
N ASP A 72 -3.96 17.56 2.30
CA ASP A 72 -3.72 18.84 1.63
C ASP A 72 -2.91 19.80 2.52
N LEU A 73 -3.17 19.85 3.83
CA LEU A 73 -2.33 20.63 4.76
C LEU A 73 -0.87 20.16 4.77
N CYS A 74 -0.63 18.86 4.68
CA CYS A 74 0.72 18.30 4.60
C CYS A 74 1.38 18.59 3.25
N ILE A 75 0.62 18.57 2.16
CA ILE A 75 1.08 18.92 0.81
C ILE A 75 1.45 20.40 0.74
N GLU A 76 0.60 21.28 1.27
CA GLU A 76 0.82 22.72 1.31
C GLU A 76 2.00 23.12 2.23
N ALA A 77 2.30 22.30 3.22
CA ALA A 77 3.38 22.53 4.16
C ALA A 77 4.77 22.29 3.51
N GLY A 78 5.47 23.36 3.15
CA GLY A 78 6.80 23.30 2.51
C GLY A 78 7.93 22.69 3.34
N ASN A 79 7.67 22.31 4.60
CA ASN A 79 8.59 21.62 5.49
C ASN A 79 8.35 20.10 5.57
N VAL A 80 7.37 19.56 4.84
CA VAL A 80 7.16 18.12 4.70
C VAL A 80 8.15 17.57 3.67
N ARG A 81 9.05 16.70 4.13
CA ARG A 81 10.07 15.99 3.34
C ARG A 81 10.13 14.55 3.82
N LEU A 82 9.13 13.78 3.44
CA LEU A 82 8.90 12.44 3.93
C LEU A 82 10.03 11.51 3.52
N ARG A 83 10.53 10.77 4.51
CA ARG A 83 11.29 9.54 4.34
C ARG A 83 10.36 8.33 4.43
N GLU A 84 9.33 8.42 5.26
CA GLU A 84 8.44 7.30 5.59
C GLU A 84 6.97 7.76 5.57
N PHE A 85 6.13 6.97 4.93
CA PHE A 85 4.68 7.16 4.93
C PHE A 85 3.98 5.85 5.30
N TYR A 86 3.15 5.88 6.34
CA TYR A 86 2.42 4.73 6.84
C TYR A 86 0.91 4.97 6.77
N MET A 87 0.20 4.03 6.14
CA MET A 87 -1.25 4.02 6.11
C MET A 87 -1.78 2.82 6.89
N HIS A 88 -2.76 3.03 7.75
CA HIS A 88 -3.47 1.98 8.46
C HIS A 88 -4.95 2.10 8.13
N ARG A 89 -5.50 1.15 7.37
CA ARG A 89 -6.88 1.21 6.90
C ARG A 89 -7.53 -0.15 6.92
N THR A 90 -8.83 -0.19 7.20
CA THR A 90 -9.62 -1.42 7.10
C THR A 90 -9.96 -1.74 5.65
N TYR A 91 -9.71 -2.99 5.27
CA TYR A 91 -9.74 -3.55 3.93
C TYR A 91 -11.14 -3.50 3.29
N ALA A 92 -11.47 -2.47 2.50
CA ALA A 92 -12.27 -2.58 1.28
C ALA A 92 -12.70 -1.22 0.68
N SER A 93 -12.43 -1.08 -0.63
CA SER A 93 -13.24 -0.38 -1.64
C SER A 93 -13.20 1.14 -1.79
N ARG A 94 -12.18 1.84 -1.29
CA ARG A 94 -11.96 3.24 -1.72
C ARG A 94 -10.51 3.51 -2.01
N SER A 95 -10.23 4.10 -3.17
CA SER A 95 -8.95 4.74 -3.43
C SER A 95 -8.96 6.15 -2.85
N PHE A 96 -7.79 6.58 -2.36
CA PHE A 96 -7.51 7.91 -1.86
C PHE A 96 -6.42 8.54 -2.73
N LEU A 97 -6.81 9.05 -3.89
CA LEU A 97 -5.86 9.58 -4.88
C LEU A 97 -5.06 10.80 -4.37
N VAL A 98 -5.51 11.47 -3.31
CA VAL A 98 -4.71 12.50 -2.64
C VAL A 98 -3.37 11.96 -2.09
N LEU A 99 -3.30 10.66 -1.78
CA LEU A 99 -2.07 10.03 -1.32
C LEU A 99 -0.99 9.99 -2.40
N SER A 100 -1.36 9.82 -3.68
CA SER A 100 -0.37 9.83 -4.77
C SER A 100 0.30 11.19 -4.89
N LYS A 101 -0.46 12.29 -4.71
CA LYS A 101 0.09 13.65 -4.70
C LYS A 101 1.09 13.86 -3.57
N LEU A 102 0.76 13.41 -2.36
CA LEU A 102 1.67 13.49 -1.22
C LEU A 102 2.95 12.68 -1.48
N ILE A 103 2.83 11.49 -2.06
CA ILE A 103 3.96 10.63 -2.44
C ILE A 103 4.83 11.31 -3.50
N ASP A 104 4.24 11.81 -4.58
CA ASP A 104 4.95 12.50 -5.68
C ASP A 104 5.69 13.75 -5.21
N GLN A 105 5.10 14.51 -4.28
CA GLN A 105 5.78 15.67 -3.70
C GLN A 105 7.06 15.29 -2.93
N ASN A 106 7.10 14.07 -2.39
CA ASN A 106 8.20 13.58 -1.56
C ASN A 106 9.07 12.52 -2.27
N ALA A 107 8.88 12.28 -3.58
CA ALA A 107 9.54 11.23 -4.34
C ALA A 107 11.08 11.18 -4.17
N GLU A 108 11.73 12.34 -4.04
CA GLU A 108 13.19 12.42 -3.89
C GLU A 108 13.69 11.95 -2.52
N THR A 109 12.89 12.12 -1.46
CA THR A 109 13.29 11.82 -0.08
C THR A 109 12.69 10.54 0.47
N LEU A 110 11.60 10.07 -0.13
CA LEU A 110 10.81 8.94 0.34
C LEU A 110 11.58 7.63 0.15
N LYS A 111 11.53 6.78 1.18
CA LYS A 111 12.17 5.46 1.22
C LYS A 111 11.18 4.35 1.54
N ILE A 112 10.16 4.64 2.34
CA ILE A 112 9.19 3.65 2.78
C ILE A 112 7.78 4.17 2.54
N VAL A 113 6.95 3.34 1.93
CA VAL A 113 5.49 3.54 1.77
C VAL A 113 4.77 2.28 2.20
N ASP A 114 4.00 2.32 3.29
CA ASP A 114 3.28 1.16 3.82
C ASP A 114 1.75 1.23 3.58
N LYS A 115 1.19 0.12 3.09
CA LYS A 115 -0.24 -0.19 2.98
C LYS A 115 -1.09 0.82 2.20
N ILE A 116 -0.60 1.23 1.05
CA ILE A 116 -1.41 2.00 0.09
C ILE A 116 -2.17 1.10 -0.90
N GLY A 117 -3.16 1.66 -1.57
CA GLY A 117 -3.88 1.01 -2.64
C GLY A 117 -3.06 0.90 -3.94
N LEU A 118 -3.34 -0.11 -4.75
CA LEU A 118 -2.70 -0.31 -6.05
C LEU A 118 -3.08 0.83 -7.01
N ALA A 119 -4.31 1.32 -6.95
CA ALA A 119 -4.75 2.48 -7.73
C ALA A 119 -3.97 3.73 -7.32
N GLU A 120 -3.72 3.89 -6.02
CA GLU A 120 -2.97 5.01 -5.44
C GLU A 120 -1.51 4.97 -5.89
N ALA A 121 -0.87 3.79 -5.80
CA ALA A 121 0.51 3.58 -6.24
C ALA A 121 0.66 3.84 -7.75
N CYS A 122 -0.26 3.34 -8.58
CA CYS A 122 -0.19 3.54 -10.02
C CYS A 122 -0.59 4.97 -10.46
N ALA A 123 -1.18 5.76 -9.57
CA ALA A 123 -1.54 7.16 -9.83
C ALA A 123 -0.36 8.12 -9.61
N CYS A 124 0.75 7.68 -9.02
CA CYS A 124 1.97 8.48 -8.92
C CYS A 124 2.51 8.80 -10.32
N GLU A 125 2.85 10.05 -10.54
CA GLU A 125 3.40 10.54 -11.81
C GLU A 125 4.93 10.58 -11.81
N LYS A 126 5.57 10.59 -10.64
CA LYS A 126 7.03 10.59 -10.52
C LYS A 126 7.60 9.19 -10.37
N GLU A 127 8.83 9.03 -10.85
CA GLU A 127 9.64 7.85 -10.55
C GLU A 127 9.94 7.80 -9.05
N LEU A 128 9.63 6.66 -8.42
CA LEU A 128 9.89 6.41 -7.00
C LEU A 128 11.05 5.44 -6.85
N HIS A 129 11.98 5.73 -5.94
CA HIS A 129 13.11 4.84 -5.60
C HIS A 129 13.04 4.48 -4.12
N LEU A 130 12.23 3.46 -3.81
CA LEU A 130 11.90 3.06 -2.44
C LEU A 130 12.75 1.87 -1.99
N GLU A 131 13.07 1.86 -0.71
CA GLU A 131 13.58 0.68 -0.01
C GLU A 131 12.43 -0.32 0.20
N GLU A 132 11.24 0.18 0.54
CA GLU A 132 10.06 -0.64 0.82
C GLU A 132 8.78 -0.01 0.26
N LEU A 133 8.02 -0.81 -0.48
CA LEU A 133 6.65 -0.53 -0.89
C LEU A 133 5.74 -1.65 -0.38
N SER A 134 4.68 -1.29 0.32
CA SER A 134 3.62 -2.20 0.73
C SER A 134 2.28 -1.70 0.20
N MET A 135 1.60 -2.57 -0.56
CA MET A 135 0.38 -2.21 -1.26
C MET A 135 -0.66 -3.35 -1.32
N HIS A 136 -1.88 -3.01 -1.74
CA HIS A 136 -2.97 -3.97 -1.91
C HIS A 136 -3.92 -3.58 -3.05
N ASN A 137 -4.68 -4.51 -3.64
CA ASN A 137 -5.69 -4.18 -4.67
C ASN A 137 -7.12 -3.99 -4.14
N PHE A 138 -7.34 -3.99 -2.82
CA PHE A 138 -8.68 -3.86 -2.25
C PHE A 138 -9.34 -2.50 -2.52
N ASP A 139 -8.56 -1.49 -2.89
CA ASP A 139 -9.03 -0.17 -3.33
C ASP A 139 -9.67 -0.18 -4.73
N LEU A 140 -9.39 -1.21 -5.54
CA LEU A 140 -10.01 -1.44 -6.85
C LEU A 140 -11.33 -2.22 -6.76
N VAL A 141 -11.65 -2.81 -5.61
CA VAL A 141 -12.86 -3.62 -5.43
C VAL A 141 -14.10 -2.74 -5.53
N LYS A 142 -14.94 -3.01 -6.53
CA LYS A 142 -16.22 -2.34 -6.74
C LYS A 142 -17.36 -3.23 -6.24
N ASN A 143 -18.32 -2.65 -5.53
CA ASN A 143 -19.52 -3.35 -5.02
C ASN A 143 -19.23 -4.59 -4.17
N GLY A 144 -18.08 -4.65 -3.49
CA GLY A 144 -17.68 -5.81 -2.68
C GLY A 144 -17.33 -7.08 -3.47
N ALA A 145 -17.26 -7.00 -4.80
CA ALA A 145 -16.90 -8.13 -5.65
C ALA A 145 -15.38 -8.37 -5.61
N LEU A 146 -14.93 -9.22 -4.69
CA LEU A 146 -13.52 -9.58 -4.50
C LEU A 146 -12.94 -10.44 -5.63
N GLU A 147 -13.80 -10.98 -6.50
CA GLU A 147 -13.44 -11.73 -7.70
C GLU A 147 -14.37 -11.31 -8.84
N SER A 148 -13.81 -10.70 -9.89
CA SER A 148 -14.54 -10.38 -11.12
C SER A 148 -13.56 -10.11 -12.27
N ASP A 149 -13.97 -10.38 -13.51
CA ASP A 149 -13.16 -10.08 -14.69
C ASP A 149 -12.78 -8.60 -14.78
N ALA A 150 -13.68 -7.71 -14.36
CA ALA A 150 -13.41 -6.28 -14.28
C ALA A 150 -12.30 -5.94 -13.28
N LEU A 151 -12.33 -6.51 -12.08
CA LEU A 151 -11.28 -6.33 -11.07
C LEU A 151 -9.94 -6.88 -11.56
N PHE A 152 -9.94 -8.05 -12.21
CA PHE A 152 -8.73 -8.63 -12.79
C PHE A 152 -8.14 -7.76 -13.89
N ALA A 153 -8.97 -7.24 -14.80
CA ALA A 153 -8.53 -6.35 -15.86
C ALA A 153 -7.94 -5.04 -15.29
N GLU A 154 -8.63 -4.42 -14.33
CA GLU A 154 -8.17 -3.18 -13.68
C GLU A 154 -6.87 -3.39 -12.88
N THR A 155 -6.76 -4.52 -12.17
CA THR A 155 -5.53 -4.90 -11.46
C THR A 155 -4.36 -5.05 -12.43
N ASN A 156 -4.54 -5.75 -13.56
CA ASN A 156 -3.49 -5.92 -14.56
C ASN A 156 -3.06 -4.57 -15.16
N LEU A 157 -4.00 -3.69 -15.50
CA LEU A 157 -3.69 -2.35 -16.01
C LEU A 157 -2.83 -1.55 -15.03
N CYS A 158 -3.14 -1.60 -13.73
CA CYS A 158 -2.34 -0.92 -12.72
C CYS A 158 -0.94 -1.55 -12.57
N ILE A 159 -0.82 -2.88 -12.64
CA ILE A 159 0.47 -3.59 -12.61
C ILE A 159 1.33 -3.23 -13.83
N GLU A 160 0.74 -3.19 -15.03
CA GLU A 160 1.43 -2.77 -16.27
C GLU A 160 1.93 -1.33 -16.17
N LYS A 161 1.08 -0.43 -15.64
CA LYS A 161 1.44 0.98 -15.43
C LYS A 161 2.60 1.12 -14.45
N LEU A 162 2.57 0.39 -13.33
CA LEU A 162 3.69 0.36 -12.38
C LEU A 162 4.97 -0.17 -13.03
N GLY A 163 4.89 -1.26 -13.79
CA GLY A 163 6.03 -1.83 -14.50
C GLY A 163 6.62 -0.88 -15.57
N SER A 164 5.81 0.03 -16.09
CA SER A 164 6.23 1.03 -17.08
C SER A 164 6.63 2.38 -16.45
N SER A 165 6.53 2.52 -15.13
CA SER A 165 6.67 3.82 -14.45
C SER A 165 8.12 4.28 -14.25
N GLY A 166 9.11 3.41 -14.45
CA GLY A 166 10.52 3.68 -14.09
C GLY A 166 10.82 3.57 -12.59
N SER A 167 9.80 3.42 -11.74
CA SER A 167 9.96 3.27 -10.30
C SER A 167 10.64 1.96 -9.91
N THR A 168 11.41 1.97 -8.83
CA THR A 168 12.13 0.81 -8.30
C THR A 168 11.86 0.62 -6.82
N PHE A 169 11.68 -0.63 -6.39
CA PHE A 169 11.43 -0.99 -4.99
C PHE A 169 12.26 -2.19 -4.59
N THR A 170 13.12 -2.08 -3.57
CA THR A 170 13.94 -3.22 -3.12
C THR A 170 13.07 -4.33 -2.51
N HIS A 171 12.18 -3.95 -1.58
CA HIS A 171 11.19 -4.84 -1.00
C HIS A 171 9.77 -4.44 -1.45
N LEU A 172 9.01 -5.42 -1.93
CA LEU A 172 7.59 -5.29 -2.24
C LEU A 172 6.78 -6.22 -1.34
N SER A 173 5.85 -5.66 -0.58
CA SER A 173 4.80 -6.39 0.11
C SER A 173 3.47 -6.16 -0.60
N TYR A 174 2.81 -7.24 -1.03
CA TYR A 174 1.54 -7.17 -1.75
C TYR A 174 0.48 -8.00 -1.06
N THR A 175 -0.66 -7.39 -0.74
CA THR A 175 -1.80 -8.07 -0.12
C THR A 175 -3.00 -8.09 -1.06
N THR A 176 -3.63 -9.23 -1.27
CA THR A 176 -4.80 -9.34 -2.15
C THR A 176 -5.78 -10.43 -1.71
N HIS A 177 -7.03 -10.32 -2.15
CA HIS A 177 -7.93 -11.47 -2.10
C HIS A 177 -7.49 -12.57 -3.08
N SER A 178 -7.25 -12.17 -4.34
CA SER A 178 -6.80 -13.01 -5.46
C SER A 178 -6.22 -12.14 -6.59
N GLY A 179 -5.54 -12.73 -7.58
CA GLY A 179 -5.20 -12.03 -8.83
C GLY A 179 -3.79 -11.45 -8.96
N PHE A 180 -2.90 -11.70 -8.00
CA PHE A 180 -1.45 -11.45 -8.17
C PHE A 180 -0.73 -12.77 -8.50
N ASP A 181 -0.86 -13.20 -9.75
CA ASP A 181 -0.32 -14.47 -10.22
C ASP A 181 1.10 -14.27 -10.77
N LEU A 182 2.08 -14.90 -10.12
CA LEU A 182 3.49 -14.84 -10.43
C LEU A 182 3.86 -15.64 -11.70
N SER A 183 2.95 -16.45 -12.23
CA SER A 183 3.15 -17.14 -13.50
C SER A 183 2.79 -16.27 -14.72
N LYS A 184 2.16 -15.11 -14.50
CA LYS A 184 1.74 -14.21 -15.59
C LYS A 184 2.85 -13.24 -15.97
N SER A 185 3.04 -13.06 -17.28
CA SER A 185 4.03 -12.14 -17.85
C SER A 185 3.88 -10.70 -17.37
N VAL A 186 2.65 -10.21 -17.17
CA VAL A 186 2.38 -8.87 -16.64
C VAL A 186 3.02 -8.67 -15.26
N THR A 187 2.86 -9.65 -14.37
CA THR A 187 3.41 -9.60 -13.01
C THR A 187 4.92 -9.69 -13.02
N THR A 188 5.49 -10.67 -13.76
CA THR A 188 6.95 -10.85 -13.80
C THR A 188 7.67 -9.71 -14.51
N SER A 189 7.03 -9.12 -15.53
CA SER A 189 7.54 -7.92 -16.20
C SER A 189 7.57 -6.74 -15.24
N MET A 190 6.51 -6.52 -14.47
CA MET A 190 6.49 -5.47 -13.44
C MET A 190 7.58 -5.69 -12.39
N LEU A 191 7.70 -6.90 -11.81
CA LEU A 191 8.71 -7.20 -10.81
C LEU A 191 10.14 -6.97 -11.34
N SER A 192 10.39 -7.36 -12.59
CA SER A 192 11.69 -7.17 -13.24
C SER A 192 11.98 -5.70 -13.53
N ALA A 193 11.01 -4.98 -14.09
CA ALA A 193 11.16 -3.56 -14.43
C ALA A 193 11.37 -2.70 -13.17
N CYS A 194 10.64 -3.01 -12.10
CA CYS A 194 10.77 -2.35 -10.80
C CYS A 194 11.96 -2.85 -9.96
N LYS A 195 12.77 -3.78 -10.50
CA LYS A 195 13.97 -4.34 -9.86
C LYS A 195 13.73 -4.89 -8.45
N VAL A 196 12.60 -5.57 -8.26
CA VAL A 196 12.23 -6.13 -6.96
C VAL A 196 13.20 -7.24 -6.59
N GLU A 197 13.78 -7.15 -5.39
CA GLU A 197 14.73 -8.13 -4.85
C GLU A 197 14.08 -9.04 -3.80
N SER A 198 13.08 -8.53 -3.09
CA SER A 198 12.35 -9.24 -2.05
C SER A 198 10.85 -9.02 -2.21
N LEU A 199 10.08 -10.11 -2.26
CA LEU A 199 8.63 -10.09 -2.40
C LEU A 199 7.98 -10.83 -1.23
N ARG A 200 7.09 -10.14 -0.52
CA ARG A 200 6.11 -10.75 0.38
C ARG A 200 4.75 -10.68 -0.29
N LEU A 201 4.11 -11.82 -0.52
CA LEU A 201 2.79 -11.92 -1.10
C LEU A 201 1.83 -12.56 -0.10
N THR A 202 0.84 -11.80 0.34
CA THR A 202 -0.24 -12.25 1.23
C THR A 202 -1.53 -12.39 0.43
N MET A 203 -2.08 -13.60 0.33
CA MET A 203 -3.33 -13.83 -0.41
C MET A 203 -4.32 -14.67 0.40
N SER A 204 -5.61 -14.29 0.38
CA SER A 204 -6.64 -15.09 1.05
C SER A 204 -7.16 -16.26 0.22
N LYS A 205 -6.98 -16.22 -1.10
CA LYS A 205 -7.45 -17.25 -2.03
C LYS A 205 -6.57 -17.29 -3.29
N GLY A 206 -6.55 -18.45 -3.93
CA GLY A 206 -5.94 -18.66 -5.25
C GLY A 206 -4.62 -19.42 -5.18
N ALA A 207 -3.96 -19.51 -6.33
CA ALA A 207 -2.62 -20.04 -6.47
C ALA A 207 -1.69 -18.85 -6.82
N PRO A 208 -0.60 -18.63 -6.06
CA PRO A 208 0.36 -17.59 -6.39
C PRO A 208 1.13 -17.90 -7.69
N ILE A 209 1.22 -19.17 -8.06
CA ILE A 209 1.80 -19.65 -9.33
C ILE A 209 0.82 -20.65 -9.94
N SER A 210 0.17 -20.26 -11.03
CA SER A 210 -0.69 -21.17 -11.78
C SER A 210 0.15 -22.13 -12.64
N ARG A 211 -0.05 -23.45 -12.50
CA ARG A 211 0.69 -24.53 -13.21
C ARG A 211 0.62 -24.51 -14.76
N ARG A 212 -0.03 -23.52 -15.38
CA ARG A 212 -0.41 -23.57 -16.80
C ARG A 212 0.57 -22.86 -17.73
N THR A 213 1.47 -22.02 -17.23
CA THR A 213 2.39 -21.25 -18.08
C THR A 213 3.55 -20.70 -17.28
N ILE A 214 4.78 -21.09 -17.64
CA ILE A 214 6.00 -20.42 -17.20
C ILE A 214 6.11 -19.15 -18.07
N PRO A 215 6.35 -17.97 -17.48
CA PRO A 215 6.51 -16.74 -18.24
C PRO A 215 7.75 -16.78 -19.13
N ASP A 216 7.68 -16.15 -20.31
CA ASP A 216 8.76 -16.12 -21.31
C ASP A 216 10.06 -15.46 -20.80
N SER A 217 9.99 -14.73 -19.68
CA SER A 217 11.14 -14.02 -19.10
C SER A 217 11.18 -14.19 -17.58
N PRO A 218 12.25 -14.81 -17.04
CA PRO A 218 12.42 -15.01 -15.61
C PRO A 218 12.80 -13.70 -14.90
N VAL A 219 12.35 -13.54 -13.65
CA VAL A 219 12.68 -12.41 -12.79
C VAL A 219 14.01 -12.69 -12.08
N LYS A 220 15.11 -12.20 -12.66
CA LYS A 220 16.46 -12.44 -12.16
C LYS A 220 16.83 -11.62 -10.92
N THR A 221 16.11 -10.54 -10.63
CA THR A 221 16.40 -9.65 -9.49
C THR A 221 15.90 -10.25 -8.17
N LEU A 222 14.85 -11.07 -8.21
CA LEU A 222 14.23 -11.61 -7.00
C LEU A 222 15.12 -12.66 -6.34
N THR A 223 15.44 -12.44 -5.07
CA THR A 223 16.26 -13.34 -4.25
C THR A 223 15.53 -13.84 -3.01
N ASN A 224 14.44 -13.16 -2.59
CA ASN A 224 13.62 -13.53 -1.45
C ASN A 224 12.15 -13.56 -1.84
N LEU A 225 11.46 -14.66 -1.52
CA LEU A 225 10.02 -14.83 -1.72
C LEU A 225 9.36 -15.34 -0.44
N GLU A 226 8.40 -14.61 0.07
CA GLU A 226 7.55 -15.02 1.18
C GLU A 226 6.10 -15.09 0.73
N LEU A 227 5.46 -16.24 0.94
CA LEU A 227 4.06 -16.49 0.60
C LEU A 227 3.27 -16.70 1.90
N ILE A 228 2.18 -15.95 2.07
CA ILE A 228 1.34 -15.99 3.27
C ILE A 228 -0.12 -16.21 2.86
N GLY A 229 -0.81 -17.16 3.49
CA GLY A 229 -2.26 -17.35 3.34
C GLY A 229 -2.71 -18.80 3.21
N ASP A 230 -4.01 -18.99 2.92
CA ASP A 230 -4.59 -20.32 2.67
C ASP A 230 -4.56 -20.65 1.16
N LEU A 231 -3.33 -20.78 0.64
CA LEU A 231 -3.07 -20.91 -0.79
C LEU A 231 -3.36 -22.34 -1.29
N ILE A 232 -4.07 -22.44 -2.41
CA ILE A 232 -4.33 -23.72 -3.07
C ILE A 232 -3.13 -23.97 -4.00
N HIS A 233 -2.44 -25.09 -3.81
CA HIS A 233 -1.23 -25.47 -4.55
C HIS A 233 -0.06 -24.49 -4.39
N VAL A 234 0.72 -24.67 -3.32
CA VAL A 234 2.10 -24.19 -3.31
C VAL A 234 2.89 -25.09 -4.26
N SER A 235 3.33 -24.51 -5.38
CA SER A 235 4.18 -25.15 -6.38
C SER A 235 5.48 -25.68 -5.75
N THR A 236 6.09 -26.71 -6.34
CA THR A 236 7.34 -27.29 -5.83
C THR A 236 8.48 -26.28 -6.01
N MET A 237 9.58 -26.41 -5.25
CA MET A 237 10.78 -25.57 -5.39
C MET A 237 11.29 -25.46 -6.84
N GLU A 238 11.11 -26.50 -7.64
CA GLU A 238 11.50 -26.56 -9.06
C GLU A 238 10.74 -25.53 -9.90
N ASP A 239 9.42 -25.41 -9.71
CA ASP A 239 8.57 -24.43 -10.40
C ASP A 239 8.99 -22.98 -10.11
N HIS A 240 9.56 -22.72 -8.92
CA HIS A 240 10.00 -21.37 -8.53
C HIS A 240 11.32 -20.98 -9.19
N HIS A 241 12.25 -21.92 -9.41
CA HIS A 241 13.55 -21.61 -10.02
C HIS A 241 13.44 -21.26 -11.51
N GLU A 242 12.40 -21.75 -12.20
CA GLU A 242 12.12 -21.36 -13.59
C GLU A 242 11.70 -19.90 -13.70
N ILE A 243 10.89 -19.41 -12.75
CA ILE A 243 10.42 -18.02 -12.70
C ILE A 243 11.47 -17.11 -12.04
N PHE A 244 12.13 -17.61 -10.98
CA PHE A 244 13.03 -16.89 -10.08
C PHE A 244 14.38 -17.62 -9.99
N PRO A 245 15.24 -17.56 -11.02
CA PRO A 245 16.47 -18.35 -11.09
C PRO A 245 17.49 -18.02 -9.99
N ASN A 246 17.41 -16.83 -9.40
CA ASN A 246 18.31 -16.36 -8.34
C ASN A 246 17.67 -16.41 -6.94
N LEU A 247 16.54 -17.10 -6.78
CA LEU A 247 15.86 -17.23 -5.50
C LEU A 247 16.76 -17.97 -4.48
N LYS A 248 17.09 -17.29 -3.38
CA LYS A 248 17.93 -17.82 -2.29
C LYS A 248 17.10 -18.22 -1.08
N HIS A 249 16.05 -17.45 -0.81
CA HIS A 249 15.19 -17.65 0.36
C HIS A 249 13.75 -17.74 -0.09
N PHE A 250 13.10 -18.83 0.29
CA PHE A 250 11.69 -19.06 0.08
C PHE A 250 11.04 -19.45 1.40
N ASN A 251 9.99 -18.74 1.77
CA ASN A 251 9.18 -19.05 2.94
C ASN A 251 7.71 -19.13 2.56
N PHE A 252 7.01 -20.13 3.10
CA PHE A 252 5.57 -20.24 3.00
C PHE A 252 4.98 -20.41 4.40
N SER A 253 4.04 -19.53 4.74
CA SER A 253 3.30 -19.61 6.00
C SER A 253 1.80 -19.70 5.72
N ARG A 254 1.19 -20.79 6.22
CA ARG A 254 -0.27 -20.93 6.16
C ARG A 254 -0.90 -20.06 7.23
N GLN A 255 -1.74 -19.11 6.81
CA GLN A 255 -2.47 -18.23 7.70
C GLN A 255 -3.91 -18.12 7.24
N ASP A 256 -4.85 -18.37 8.15
CA ASP A 256 -6.25 -18.02 7.92
C ASP A 256 -6.41 -16.50 8.08
N LEU A 257 -6.73 -15.84 6.97
CA LEU A 257 -6.88 -14.39 6.90
C LEU A 257 -8.29 -13.92 7.29
N PHE A 258 -9.25 -14.83 7.53
CA PHE A 258 -10.64 -14.52 7.87
C PHE A 258 -10.98 -14.67 9.35
N THR A 259 -10.13 -15.30 10.17
CA THR A 259 -10.40 -15.56 11.60
C THR A 259 -9.72 -14.61 12.59
N LYS A 260 -9.04 -13.54 12.13
CA LYS A 260 -8.57 -12.47 13.02
C LYS A 260 -9.41 -11.21 12.84
N ASN A 261 -10.53 -11.17 13.56
CA ASN A 261 -11.22 -9.93 13.97
C ASN A 261 -10.72 -9.53 15.36
#